data_AF-A0AAU7D7Z1-F1
#
_entry.id   AF-A0AAU7D7Z1-F1
#
_cell.length_a   1.000
_cell.length_b   1.000
_cell.length_c   1.000
_cell.angle_alpha   90.00
_cell.angle_beta   90.00
_cell.angle_gamma   90.00
#
_symmetry.space_group_name_H-M   'P 1'
#
loop_
_entity.id
_entity.type
_entity.pdbx_description
1 polymer ?
#
loop_
_entity_poly.entity_id
_entity_poly.type
_entity_poly.pdbx_seq_one_letter_code
_entity_poly.pdbx_strand_id
1 'polypeptide(L)' 'MAKLTSGMRSALPSSTFGLPKQKKYPMPDPTHAIDAKGRATQQVAKGNLSPASAAKIRAKANKVLGK' A
#
# COMPACT_ATOMS: atom_id res chain seq x y z
N MET A 1 10.66 6.91 6.77
CA MET A 1 10.27 5.84 5.82
C MET A 1 11.29 4.72 5.92
N ALA A 2 10.85 3.51 6.27
CA ALA A 2 11.70 2.33 6.14
C ALA A 2 12.09 2.18 4.65
N LYS A 3 13.40 2.10 4.38
CA LYS A 3 13.91 2.15 3.00
C LYS A 3 13.83 0.76 2.39
N LEU A 4 12.81 0.51 1.57
CA LEU A 4 12.73 -0.71 0.79
C LEU A 4 13.70 -0.64 -0.40
N THR A 5 14.70 -1.51 -0.45
CA THR A 5 15.60 -1.60 -1.62
C THR A 5 14.88 -2.24 -2.81
N SER A 6 15.41 -2.06 -4.02
CA SER A 6 14.82 -2.65 -5.23
C SER A 6 14.78 -4.19 -5.17
N GLY A 7 15.83 -4.82 -4.63
CA GLY A 7 15.90 -6.27 -4.43
C GLY A 7 14.84 -6.77 -3.45
N MET A 8 14.73 -6.10 -2.29
CA MET A 8 13.70 -6.42 -1.29
C MET A 8 12.29 -6.27 -1.88
N ARG A 9 12.05 -5.19 -2.63
CA ARG A 9 10.75 -4.95 -3.30
C ARG A 9 10.39 -6.05 -4.29
N SER A 10 11.36 -6.50 -5.07
CA SER A 10 11.15 -7.49 -6.13
C SER A 10 10.84 -8.88 -5.56
N ALA A 11 11.41 -9.20 -4.40
CA ALA A 11 11.15 -10.42 -3.66
C ALA A 11 9.79 -10.44 -2.93
N LEU A 12 9.12 -9.28 -2.76
CA LEU A 12 7.82 -9.25 -2.09
C LEU A 12 6.76 -9.98 -2.92
N PRO A 13 5.96 -10.87 -2.28
CA PRO A 13 4.83 -11.48 -2.96
C PRO A 13 3.79 -10.42 -3.31
N SER A 14 3.04 -10.65 -4.39
CA SER A 14 2.01 -9.71 -4.88
C SER A 14 0.95 -9.41 -3.82
N SER A 15 0.67 -10.37 -2.92
CA SER A 15 -0.26 -10.24 -1.81
C SER A 15 0.16 -9.19 -0.78
N THR A 16 1.44 -8.80 -0.70
CA THR A 16 1.97 -7.76 0.21
C THR A 16 1.65 -6.34 -0.27
N PHE A 17 1.19 -6.19 -1.52
CA PHE A 17 0.85 -4.90 -2.12
C PHE A 17 -0.63 -4.56 -1.91
N GLY A 18 -0.93 -3.29 -1.72
CA GLY A 18 -2.32 -2.79 -1.66
C GLY A 18 -3.06 -2.90 -2.98
N LEU A 19 -2.32 -2.92 -4.09
CA LEU A 19 -2.80 -3.26 -5.42
C LEU A 19 -1.93 -4.39 -6.00
N PRO A 20 -2.24 -5.66 -5.71
CA PRO A 20 -1.42 -6.82 -6.08
C PRO A 20 -1.12 -6.91 -7.58
N LYS A 21 -2.14 -6.71 -8.42
CA LYS A 21 -2.02 -6.77 -9.89
C LYS A 21 -1.07 -5.73 -10.47
N GLN A 22 -0.86 -4.62 -9.77
CA GLN A 22 0.02 -3.53 -10.21
C GLN A 22 1.34 -3.48 -9.44
N LYS A 23 1.55 -4.36 -8.45
CA LYS A 23 2.67 -4.28 -7.48
C LYS A 23 2.89 -2.84 -6.94
N LYS A 24 1.79 -2.15 -6.62
CA LYS A 24 1.78 -0.79 -6.05
C LYS A 24 1.34 -0.80 -4.58
N TYR A 25 1.82 0.18 -3.82
CA TYR A 25 1.60 0.29 -2.37
C TYR A 25 2.14 -0.93 -1.60
N PRO A 26 3.48 -1.15 -1.58
CA PRO A 26 4.06 -2.21 -0.78
C PRO A 26 3.77 -1.96 0.71
N MET A 27 3.29 -2.99 1.41
CA MET A 27 3.02 -2.96 2.86
C MET A 27 3.64 -4.17 3.56
N PRO A 28 4.98 -4.32 3.53
CA PRO A 28 5.67 -5.44 4.19
C PRO A 28 5.69 -5.34 5.72
N ASP A 29 5.51 -4.13 6.25
CA ASP A 29 5.53 -3.86 7.69
C ASP A 29 4.48 -2.77 8.06
N PRO A 30 4.21 -2.57 9.37
CA PRO A 30 3.25 -1.58 9.84
C PRO A 30 3.54 -0.15 9.38
N THR A 31 4.81 0.26 9.27
CA THR A 31 5.16 1.63 8.88
C THR A 31 4.77 1.89 7.41
N HIS A 32 5.04 0.93 6.53
CA HIS A 32 4.61 0.99 5.14
C HIS A 32 3.08 0.96 5.00
N ALA A 33 2.36 0.24 5.87
CA ALA A 33 0.91 0.23 5.87
C ALA A 33 0.30 1.60 6.22
N ILE A 34 0.86 2.29 7.21
CA ILE A 34 0.45 3.66 7.59
C ILE A 34 0.71 4.62 6.44
N ASP A 35 1.91 4.59 5.85
CA ASP A 35 2.28 5.45 4.72
C ASP A 35 1.40 5.17 3.49
N ALA A 36 1.10 3.90 3.21
CA ALA A 36 0.20 3.51 2.11
C ALA A 36 -1.22 4.05 2.32
N LYS A 37 -1.74 4.02 3.55
CA LYS A 37 -3.05 4.57 3.90
C LYS A 37 -3.11 6.08 3.66
N GLY A 38 -2.10 6.82 4.12
CA GLY A 38 -1.98 8.27 3.89
C GLY A 38 -1.87 8.61 2.40
N ARG A 39 -0.98 7.90 1.69
CA ARG A 39 -0.76 8.11 0.24
C ARG A 39 -2.01 7.78 -0.58
N ALA A 40 -2.76 6.73 -0.23
CA ALA A 40 -4.02 6.41 -0.91
C ALA A 40 -5.03 7.57 -0.78
N THR A 41 -5.16 8.17 0.40
CA THR A 41 -6.03 9.34 0.61
C THR A 41 -5.60 10.54 -0.22
N GLN A 42 -4.29 10.84 -0.24
CA GLN A 42 -3.76 11.93 -1.06
C GLN A 42 -4.01 11.71 -2.56
N GLN A 43 -3.87 10.48 -3.05
CA GLN A 43 -4.05 10.18 -4.48
C GLN A 43 -5.52 10.22 -4.91
N VAL A 44 -6.46 9.90 -4.02
CA VAL A 44 -7.89 10.13 -4.27
C VAL A 44 -8.18 11.63 -4.37
N ALA A 45 -7.69 12.42 -3.41
CA ALA A 45 -7.89 13.88 -3.44
C ALA A 45 -7.31 14.54 -4.70
N LYS A 46 -6.21 13.99 -5.22
CA LYS A 46 -5.59 14.42 -6.49
C LYS A 46 -6.27 13.88 -7.75
N GLY A 47 -7.29 13.02 -7.64
CA GLY A 47 -7.98 12.41 -8.79
C GLY A 47 -7.21 11.28 -9.49
N ASN A 48 -6.03 10.89 -8.98
CA ASN A 48 -5.16 9.86 -9.59
C ASN A 48 -5.51 8.43 -9.18
N LEU A 49 -6.41 8.27 -8.20
CA LEU A 49 -6.80 6.98 -7.66
C LEU A 49 -8.30 6.94 -7.43
N SER A 50 -8.97 5.91 -7.94
CA SER A 50 -10.40 5.75 -7.68
C SER A 50 -10.68 5.47 -6.20
N PRO A 51 -11.82 5.93 -5.65
CA PRO A 51 -12.21 5.62 -4.27
C PRO A 51 -12.22 4.12 -3.96
N ALA A 52 -12.65 3.29 -4.92
CA ALA A 52 -12.65 1.84 -4.79
C ALA A 52 -11.23 1.24 -4.67
N SER A 53 -10.24 1.78 -5.41
CA SER A 53 -8.85 1.34 -5.30
C SER A 53 -8.24 1.76 -3.96
N ALA A 54 -8.56 2.98 -3.50
CA ALA A 54 -8.14 3.45 -2.19
C ALA A 54 -8.73 2.62 -1.06
N ALA A 55 -10.00 2.22 -1.14
CA ALA A 55 -10.63 1.32 -0.16
C ALA A 55 -9.88 -0.02 -0.05
N LYS A 56 -9.46 -0.62 -1.17
CA LYS A 56 -8.65 -1.86 -1.17
C LYS A 56 -7.30 -1.68 -0.47
N ILE A 57 -6.61 -0.57 -0.74
CA ILE A 57 -5.33 -0.26 -0.09
C ILE A 57 -5.53 -0.06 1.42
N ARG A 58 -6.56 0.69 1.82
CA ARG A 58 -6.89 0.94 3.23
C ARG A 58 -7.25 -0.35 3.97
N ALA A 59 -8.04 -1.23 3.37
CA ALA A 59 -8.40 -2.52 3.96
C ALA A 59 -7.17 -3.41 4.17
N LYS A 60 -6.28 -3.48 3.19
CA LYS A 60 -5.01 -4.21 3.32
C LYS A 60 -4.13 -3.59 4.41
N ALA A 61 -4.02 -2.26 4.46
CA ALA A 61 -3.26 -1.55 5.49
C ALA A 61 -3.81 -1.85 6.89
N ASN A 62 -5.12 -1.77 7.08
CA ASN A 62 -5.77 -2.11 8.35
C ASN A 62 -5.48 -3.56 8.76
N LYS A 63 -5.54 -4.51 7.82
CA LYS A 63 -5.16 -5.91 8.08
C LYS A 63 -3.70 -6.06 8.57
N VAL A 64 -2.77 -5.29 8.01
CA VAL A 64 -1.36 -5.28 8.46
C VAL A 64 -1.21 -4.63 9.84
N LEU A 65 -2.06 -3.64 10.14
CA LEU A 65 -2.07 -2.91 11.41
C LEU A 65 -2.89 -3.58 12.52
N GLY A 66 -3.58 -4.69 12.22
CA GLY A 66 -4.49 -5.33 13.17
C GLY A 66 -5.70 -4.47 13.56
N LYS A 67 -6.21 -3.66 12.62
CA LYS A 67 -7.34 -2.73 12.82
C LYS A 67 -8.55 -3.09 11.97
#